data_AF-A0AAN6NSF4-F1
#
_entry.id   AF-A0AAN6NSF4-F1
#
_cell.length_a   1.000
_cell.length_b   1.000
_cell.length_c   1.000
_cell.angle_alpha   90.00
_cell.angle_beta   90.00
_cell.angle_gamma   90.00
#
_symmetry.space_group_name_H-M   'P 1'
#
loop_
_entity.id
_entity.type
_entity.pdbx_description
1 polymer ?
#
loop_
_entity_poly.entity_id
_entity_poly.type
_entity_poly.pdbx_seq_one_letter_code
_entity_poly.pdbx_strand_id
1 'polypeptide(L)'
;MGTLTLIYEARWLPASVVLAIWAVLKVKQYYRLCHFKGPFSTGWFEIWHGLAYLSEDSHMKYKEATDKYGPIARVGPNELITTSLELVAHVMNEKQDSGKESHELESSVDVHVTKLVQLIRTKYCSTETKTNPFDLGKKMQYLALDVISHIGFGEPFGDLLSDQYVGGYIEDAE
;
A
#
# COMPACT_ATOMS: atom_id res chain seq x y z
N MET A 1 -9.65 -24.34 49.96
CA MET A 1 -10.48 -23.98 48.78
C MET A 1 -10.77 -22.48 48.78
N GLY A 2 -9.75 -21.61 48.59
CA GLY A 2 -9.95 -20.15 48.74
C GLY A 2 -9.08 -19.27 47.84
N THR A 3 -7.93 -19.77 47.39
CA THR A 3 -7.04 -19.03 46.47
C THR A 3 -7.52 -19.10 45.02
N LEU A 4 -8.02 -20.26 44.57
CA LEU A 4 -8.57 -20.43 43.22
C LEU A 4 -9.86 -19.63 42.98
N THR A 5 -10.68 -19.44 44.00
CA THR A 5 -11.90 -18.63 43.93
C THR A 5 -11.58 -17.13 43.88
N LEU A 6 -10.61 -16.66 44.68
CA LEU A 6 -10.11 -15.28 44.61
C LEU A 6 -9.54 -14.91 43.24
N ILE A 7 -8.79 -15.82 42.60
CA ILE A 7 -8.25 -15.61 41.24
C ILE A 7 -9.39 -15.56 40.21
N TYR A 8 -10.44 -16.37 40.37
CA TYR A 8 -11.60 -16.40 39.48
C TYR A 8 -12.44 -15.11 39.55
N GLU A 9 -12.61 -14.55 40.76
CA GLU A 9 -13.28 -13.27 41.01
C GLU A 9 -12.45 -12.08 40.50
N ALA A 10 -11.12 -12.13 40.67
CA ALA A 10 -10.21 -11.08 40.25
C ALA A 10 -9.92 -11.05 38.74
N ARG A 11 -10.43 -12.00 37.93
CA ARG A 11 -10.16 -12.10 36.49
C ARG A 11 -10.57 -10.86 35.70
N TRP A 12 -11.56 -10.11 36.18
CA TRP A 12 -12.05 -8.90 35.51
C TRP A 12 -11.20 -7.66 35.82
N LEU A 13 -10.36 -7.68 36.87
CA LEU A 13 -9.47 -6.58 37.21
C LEU A 13 -8.39 -6.32 36.14
N PRO A 14 -7.64 -7.31 35.63
CA PRO A 14 -6.70 -7.04 34.54
C PRO A 14 -7.44 -6.61 33.27
N ALA A 15 -8.61 -7.19 32.97
CA ALA A 15 -9.41 -6.78 31.81
C ALA A 15 -9.88 -5.33 31.91
N SER A 16 -10.31 -4.87 33.09
CA SER A 16 -10.75 -3.49 33.30
C SER A 16 -9.59 -2.50 33.26
N VAL A 17 -8.41 -2.86 33.79
CA VAL A 17 -7.19 -2.05 33.69
C VAL A 17 -6.76 -1.92 32.22
N VAL A 18 -6.73 -3.01 31.46
CA VAL A 18 -6.41 -2.98 30.02
C VAL A 18 -7.42 -2.11 29.27
N LEU A 19 -8.71 -2.25 29.56
CA LEU A 19 -9.77 -1.44 28.95
C LEU A 19 -9.63 0.05 29.31
N ALA A 20 -9.29 0.38 30.55
CA ALA A 20 -9.04 1.75 30.98
C ALA A 20 -7.82 2.36 30.28
N ILE A 21 -6.71 1.62 30.17
CA ILE A 21 -5.52 2.06 29.43
C ILE A 21 -5.88 2.29 27.96
N TRP A 22 -6.57 1.33 27.33
CA TRP A 22 -7.03 1.46 25.96
C TRP A 22 -7.92 2.69 25.75
N ALA A 23 -8.87 2.95 26.65
CA ALA A 23 -9.75 4.11 26.59
C ALA A 23 -8.97 5.43 26.72
N VAL A 24 -8.01 5.52 27.65
CA VAL A 24 -7.15 6.71 27.80
C VAL A 24 -6.33 6.94 26.53
N LEU A 25 -5.75 5.90 25.94
CA LEU A 25 -4.98 6.01 24.69
C LEU A 25 -5.88 6.47 23.53
N LYS A 26 -7.11 5.95 23.42
CA LYS A 26 -8.08 6.36 22.41
C LYS A 26 -8.52 7.81 22.58
N VAL A 27 -8.76 8.26 23.81
CA VAL A 27 -9.11 9.67 24.09
C VAL A 27 -7.95 10.60 23.75
N LYS A 28 -6.72 10.25 24.14
CA LYS A 28 -5.52 11.02 23.76
C LYS A 28 -5.36 11.12 22.24
N GLN A 29 -5.55 10.01 21.53
CA GLN A 29 -5.51 9.98 20.07
C GLN A 29 -6.58 10.87 19.45
N TYR A 30 -7.81 10.81 19.97
CA TYR A 30 -8.91 11.65 19.50
C TYR A 30 -8.56 13.13 19.64
N TYR A 31 -8.10 13.59 20.81
CA TYR A 31 -7.74 14.98 21.03
C TYR A 31 -6.54 15.44 20.20
N ARG A 32 -5.61 14.53 19.88
CA ARG A 32 -4.47 14.86 19.00
C ARG A 32 -4.91 15.19 17.58
N LEU A 33 -5.95 14.54 17.05
CA LEU A 33 -6.40 14.70 15.66
C LEU A 33 -7.78 15.37 15.51
N CYS A 34 -8.44 15.78 16.59
CA CYS A 34 -9.80 16.34 16.54
C CYS A 34 -9.89 17.70 15.83
N HIS A 35 -8.77 18.42 15.72
CA HIS A 35 -8.72 19.69 15.00
C HIS A 35 -8.81 19.51 13.48
N PHE A 36 -8.53 18.31 12.96
CA PHE A 36 -8.78 17.96 11.57
C PHE A 36 -10.22 17.49 11.40
N LYS A 37 -10.93 18.11 10.45
CA LYS A 37 -12.30 17.73 10.11
C LYS A 37 -12.29 16.47 9.26
N GLY A 38 -13.34 15.65 9.38
CA GLY A 38 -13.46 14.40 8.64
C GLY A 38 -14.89 13.86 8.62
N PRO A 39 -15.16 12.85 7.77
CA PRO A 39 -16.43 12.13 7.72
C PRO A 39 -16.87 11.55 9.07
N PHE A 40 -18.17 11.28 9.20
CA PHE A 40 -18.73 10.65 10.40
C PHE A 40 -18.02 9.31 10.68
N SER A 41 -17.81 8.99 11.96
CA SER A 41 -17.05 7.84 12.51
C SER A 41 -15.52 7.95 12.55
N THR A 42 -14.87 8.75 11.70
CA THR A 42 -13.39 8.86 11.59
C THR A 42 -12.66 9.32 12.87
N GLY A 43 -13.40 9.83 13.85
CA GLY A 43 -12.87 10.19 15.16
C GLY A 43 -12.50 9.00 16.04
N TRP A 44 -13.34 7.97 16.04
CA TRP A 44 -13.33 6.88 17.02
C TRP A 44 -13.26 5.50 16.38
N PHE A 45 -13.77 5.36 15.16
CA PHE A 45 -13.88 4.10 14.45
C PHE A 45 -13.31 4.20 13.04
N GLU A 46 -12.77 3.10 12.53
CA GLU A 46 -12.30 2.96 11.15
C GLU A 46 -13.45 2.64 10.16
N ILE A 47 -14.71 2.85 10.54
CA ILE A 47 -15.86 2.39 9.75
C ILE A 47 -15.90 3.10 8.40
N TRP A 48 -15.81 4.44 8.40
CA TRP A 48 -15.80 5.18 7.15
C TRP A 48 -14.56 4.85 6.30
N HIS A 49 -13.38 4.74 6.93
CA HIS A 49 -12.14 4.38 6.24
C HIS A 49 -12.25 3.00 5.57
N GLY A 50 -12.69 1.98 6.32
CA GLY A 50 -12.86 0.63 5.81
C GLY A 50 -13.87 0.55 4.66
N LEU A 51 -15.00 1.27 4.76
CA LEU A 51 -15.99 1.35 3.68
C LEU A 51 -15.51 2.16 2.48
N ALA A 52 -14.58 3.11 2.66
CA ALA A 52 -13.94 3.83 1.57
C ALA A 52 -12.88 2.97 0.88
N TYR A 53 -12.07 2.26 1.65
CA TYR A 53 -11.04 1.34 1.18
C TYR A 53 -11.62 0.17 0.38
N LEU A 54 -12.66 -0.48 0.90
CA LEU A 54 -13.33 -1.61 0.22
C LEU A 54 -14.25 -1.19 -0.93
N SER A 55 -14.28 0.10 -1.25
CA SER A 55 -15.06 0.62 -2.37
C SER A 55 -14.29 0.50 -3.67
N GLU A 56 -15.00 0.20 -4.76
CA GLU A 56 -14.47 0.28 -6.13
C GLU A 56 -13.89 1.69 -6.42
N ASP A 57 -14.64 2.73 -6.05
CA ASP A 57 -14.22 4.13 -6.21
C ASP A 57 -13.54 4.73 -4.97
N SER A 58 -12.63 3.99 -4.33
CA SER A 58 -11.93 4.44 -3.12
C SER A 58 -11.26 5.81 -3.29
N HIS A 59 -10.52 5.99 -4.39
CA HIS A 59 -9.83 7.24 -4.73
C HIS A 59 -10.79 8.44 -4.83
N MET A 60 -12.01 8.24 -5.33
CA MET A 60 -13.02 9.29 -5.39
C MET A 60 -13.58 9.62 -4.02
N LYS A 61 -13.87 8.63 -3.18
CA LYS A 61 -14.33 8.86 -1.80
C LYS A 61 -13.33 9.66 -0.97
N TYR A 62 -12.04 9.37 -1.15
CA TYR A 62 -10.97 10.12 -0.51
C TYR A 62 -10.84 11.55 -1.05
N LYS A 63 -10.99 11.74 -2.37
CA LYS A 63 -11.05 13.06 -2.99
C LYS A 63 -12.25 13.88 -2.49
N GLU A 64 -13.42 13.29 -2.40
CA GLU A 64 -14.62 13.95 -1.87
C GLU A 64 -14.43 14.40 -0.41
N ALA A 65 -13.70 13.61 0.39
CA ALA A 65 -13.39 13.98 1.77
C ALA A 65 -12.49 15.22 1.84
N THR A 66 -11.45 15.32 1.01
CA THR A 66 -10.58 16.50 0.98
C THR A 66 -11.29 17.71 0.37
N ASP A 67 -12.10 17.52 -0.67
CA ASP A 67 -12.91 18.59 -1.27
C ASP A 67 -13.90 19.18 -0.24
N LYS A 68 -14.46 18.35 0.67
CA LYS A 68 -15.45 18.76 1.67
C LYS A 68 -14.85 19.34 2.96
N TYR A 69 -13.77 18.75 3.47
CA TYR A 69 -13.23 19.08 4.80
C TYR A 69 -11.97 19.94 4.75
N GLY A 70 -11.36 20.09 3.56
CA GLY A 70 -10.17 20.89 3.32
C GLY A 70 -8.97 20.08 2.87
N PRO A 71 -7.83 20.74 2.58
CA PRO A 71 -6.64 20.10 2.01
C PRO A 71 -6.02 19.03 2.91
N ILE A 72 -6.34 19.04 4.21
CA ILE A 72 -6.01 17.96 5.15
C ILE A 72 -7.31 17.52 5.81
N ALA A 73 -7.68 16.26 5.60
CA ALA A 73 -8.90 15.68 6.14
C ALA A 73 -8.60 14.42 6.95
N ARG A 74 -9.36 14.20 8.02
CA ARG A 74 -9.28 12.99 8.83
C ARG A 74 -10.08 11.87 8.19
N VAL A 75 -9.43 10.75 7.91
CA VAL A 75 -10.06 9.58 7.27
C VAL A 75 -10.20 8.41 8.24
N GLY A 76 -9.42 8.38 9.31
CA GLY A 76 -9.51 7.37 10.37
C GLY A 76 -9.03 7.88 11.73
N PRO A 77 -9.27 7.14 12.82
CA PRO A 77 -8.76 7.41 14.16
C PRO A 77 -7.32 7.90 14.22
N ASN A 78 -6.43 7.35 13.40
CA ASN A 78 -5.02 7.72 13.34
C ASN A 78 -4.53 8.22 11.98
N GLU A 79 -5.45 8.51 11.06
CA GLU A 79 -5.12 8.63 9.64
C GLU A 79 -5.63 9.93 9.06
N LEU A 80 -4.75 10.61 8.35
CA LEU A 80 -5.01 11.85 7.63
C LEU A 80 -4.70 11.64 6.15
N ILE A 81 -5.52 12.23 5.31
CA ILE A 81 -5.24 12.40 3.91
C ILE A 81 -4.91 13.87 3.63
N THR A 82 -3.97 14.11 2.73
CA THR A 82 -3.56 15.46 2.34
C THR A 82 -3.49 15.60 0.82
N THR A 83 -3.88 16.76 0.31
CA THR A 83 -3.64 17.21 -1.07
C THR A 83 -2.56 18.30 -1.15
N SER A 84 -1.98 18.71 -0.02
CA SER A 84 -0.91 19.73 0.02
C SER A 84 0.42 19.15 -0.46
N LEU A 85 0.92 19.68 -1.57
CA LEU A 85 2.22 19.31 -2.13
C LEU A 85 3.38 19.65 -1.19
N GLU A 86 3.31 20.79 -0.51
CA GLU A 86 4.33 21.21 0.46
C GLU A 86 4.44 20.22 1.63
N LEU A 87 3.30 19.75 2.14
CA LEU A 87 3.29 18.79 3.24
C LEU A 87 3.83 17.42 2.80
N VAL A 88 3.46 16.97 1.60
CA VAL A 88 4.00 15.73 1.02
C VAL A 88 5.51 15.82 0.86
N ALA A 89 6.02 16.92 0.28
CA ALA A 89 7.46 17.13 0.12
C ALA A 89 8.20 17.17 1.46
N HIS A 90 7.63 17.83 2.48
CA HIS A 90 8.21 17.89 3.81
C HIS A 90 8.33 16.49 4.44
N VAL A 91 7.26 15.69 4.43
CA VAL A 91 7.25 14.33 5.00
C VAL A 91 8.16 13.37 4.22
N MET A 92 8.25 13.52 2.90
CA MET A 92 9.10 12.66 2.07
C MET A 92 10.58 12.98 2.23
N ASN A 93 10.95 14.27 2.33
CA ASN A 93 12.34 14.68 2.53
C ASN A 93 12.92 14.16 3.85
N GLU A 94 12.11 14.06 4.91
CA GLU A 94 12.56 13.54 6.20
C GLU A 94 12.94 12.05 6.14
N LYS A 95 12.36 11.27 5.22
CA LYS A 95 12.63 9.82 5.09
C LYS A 95 13.78 9.47 4.14
N GLN A 96 14.33 10.43 3.40
CA GLN A 96 15.26 10.15 2.29
C GLN A 96 16.68 9.76 2.73
N ASP A 97 17.00 9.76 4.03
CA ASP A 97 18.33 9.47 4.57
C ASP A 97 18.73 7.97 4.59
N SER A 98 17.97 7.07 3.97
CA SER A 98 18.27 5.64 3.84
C SER A 98 18.89 5.24 2.49
N GLY A 99 19.68 6.13 1.86
CA GLY A 99 20.14 6.03 0.46
C GLY A 99 21.01 4.85 0.02
N LYS A 100 21.28 3.85 0.88
CA LYS A 100 22.08 2.65 0.52
C LYS A 100 21.34 1.65 -0.38
N GLU A 101 20.01 1.66 -0.40
CA GLU A 101 19.21 0.69 -1.16
C GLU A 101 19.07 1.02 -2.66
N SER A 102 19.45 2.24 -3.08
CA SER A 102 19.18 2.76 -4.43
C SER A 102 20.01 2.10 -5.55
N HIS A 103 21.26 1.76 -5.29
CA HIS A 103 22.19 1.30 -6.34
C HIS A 103 21.95 -0.16 -6.77
N GLU A 104 21.52 -1.03 -5.84
CA GLU A 104 21.15 -2.41 -6.16
C GLU A 104 19.82 -2.46 -6.93
N LEU A 105 18.91 -1.54 -6.61
CA LEU A 105 17.64 -1.37 -7.32
C LEU A 105 17.86 -1.01 -8.80
N GLU A 106 18.70 0.00 -9.06
CA GLU A 106 18.99 0.48 -10.41
C GLU A 106 19.62 -0.62 -11.27
N SER A 107 20.59 -1.36 -10.73
CA SER A 107 21.22 -2.48 -11.44
C SER A 107 20.22 -3.59 -11.77
N SER A 108 19.28 -3.91 -10.86
CA SER A 108 18.25 -4.92 -11.12
C SER A 108 17.29 -4.50 -12.24
N VAL A 109 16.89 -3.22 -12.24
CA VAL A 109 16.03 -2.66 -13.28
C VAL A 109 16.70 -2.71 -14.65
N ASP A 110 17.97 -2.31 -14.75
CA ASP A 110 18.71 -2.27 -16.03
C ASP A 110 18.82 -3.66 -16.69
N VAL A 111 19.03 -4.70 -15.89
CA VAL A 111 19.05 -6.10 -16.35
C VAL A 111 17.72 -6.47 -17.02
N HIS A 112 16.59 -6.10 -16.41
CA HIS A 112 15.27 -6.48 -16.93
C HIS A 112 14.80 -5.60 -18.08
N VAL A 113 15.19 -4.32 -18.11
CA VAL A 113 15.00 -3.45 -19.29
C VAL A 113 15.74 -4.04 -20.49
N THR A 114 16.97 -4.51 -20.29
CA THR A 114 17.75 -5.17 -21.35
C THR A 114 17.02 -6.42 -21.87
N LYS A 115 16.44 -7.24 -21.00
CA LYS A 115 15.64 -8.41 -21.39
C LYS A 115 14.39 -8.02 -22.18
N LEU A 116 13.68 -6.97 -21.78
CA LEU A 116 12.52 -6.46 -22.53
C LEU A 116 12.92 -6.00 -23.94
N VAL A 117 14.02 -5.25 -24.07
CA VAL A 117 14.54 -4.84 -25.39
C VAL A 117 14.92 -6.06 -26.23
N GLN A 118 15.55 -7.08 -25.62
CA GLN A 118 15.90 -8.32 -26.29
C GLN A 118 14.67 -9.09 -26.78
N LEU A 119 13.60 -9.15 -25.98
CA LEU A 119 12.33 -9.77 -26.37
C LEU A 119 11.70 -9.05 -27.57
N ILE A 120 11.69 -7.72 -27.56
CA ILE A 120 11.19 -6.91 -28.68
C ILE A 120 11.99 -7.22 -29.95
N ARG A 121 13.32 -7.22 -29.85
CA ARG A 121 14.22 -7.43 -30.99
C ARG A 121 14.13 -8.84 -31.58
N THR A 122 13.99 -9.85 -30.72
CA THR A 122 14.02 -11.26 -31.16
C THR A 122 12.66 -11.74 -31.64
N LYS A 123 11.59 -11.34 -30.96
CA LYS A 123 10.25 -11.87 -31.22
C LYS A 123 9.40 -10.88 -31.99
N TYR A 124 9.39 -9.59 -31.62
CA TYR A 124 8.36 -8.63 -32.05
C TYR A 124 8.78 -7.66 -33.17
N CYS A 125 9.98 -7.78 -33.72
CA CYS A 125 10.35 -7.02 -34.91
C CYS A 125 9.48 -7.42 -36.11
N SER A 126 8.77 -6.43 -36.66
CA SER A 126 7.98 -6.58 -37.88
C SER A 126 8.85 -6.42 -39.12
N THR A 127 8.46 -7.05 -40.23
CA THR A 127 9.06 -6.89 -41.55
C THR A 127 8.07 -6.24 -42.51
N GLU A 128 8.52 -5.80 -43.68
CA GLU A 128 7.65 -5.18 -44.71
C GLU A 128 6.44 -6.06 -45.09
N THR A 129 6.56 -7.38 -44.91
CA THR A 129 5.54 -8.36 -45.29
C THR A 129 4.81 -9.01 -44.11
N LYS A 130 5.25 -8.78 -42.87
CA LYS A 130 4.66 -9.39 -41.67
C LYS A 130 4.70 -8.45 -40.48
N THR A 131 3.52 -8.11 -39.95
CA THR A 131 3.38 -7.39 -38.68
C THR A 131 3.39 -8.37 -37.51
N ASN A 132 4.17 -8.10 -36.47
CA ASN A 132 4.10 -8.83 -35.21
C ASN A 132 3.58 -7.89 -34.10
N PRO A 133 2.32 -8.05 -33.65
CA PRO A 133 1.73 -7.17 -32.65
C PRO A 133 2.41 -7.33 -31.28
N PHE A 134 2.74 -6.21 -30.66
CA PHE A 134 3.35 -6.14 -29.33
C PHE A 134 2.39 -5.44 -28.36
N ASP A 135 1.87 -6.18 -27.40
CA ASP A 135 1.04 -5.62 -26.32
C ASP A 135 1.93 -5.05 -25.22
N LEU A 136 2.17 -3.74 -25.29
CA LEU A 136 2.99 -3.03 -24.32
C LEU A 136 2.42 -3.15 -22.90
N GLY A 137 1.09 -3.12 -22.72
CA GLY A 137 0.48 -3.20 -21.38
C GLY A 137 0.85 -4.49 -20.68
N LYS A 138 0.71 -5.62 -21.38
CA LYS A 138 1.06 -6.94 -20.87
C LYS A 138 2.57 -7.09 -20.61
N LYS A 139 3.44 -6.57 -21.48
CA LYS A 139 4.89 -6.68 -21.28
C LYS A 139 5.44 -5.78 -20.19
N MET A 140 4.80 -4.63 -19.96
CA MET A 140 5.13 -3.78 -18.80
C MET A 140 4.75 -4.44 -17.48
N GLN A 141 3.66 -5.22 -17.43
CA GLN A 141 3.32 -6.03 -16.27
C GLN A 141 4.41 -7.10 -16.00
N TYR A 142 4.86 -7.81 -17.04
CA TYR A 142 5.94 -8.80 -16.91
C TYR A 142 7.25 -8.19 -16.43
N LEU A 143 7.62 -7.02 -16.96
CA LEU A 143 8.78 -6.27 -16.49
C LEU A 143 8.65 -5.91 -15.01
N ALA A 144 7.51 -5.39 -14.59
CA ALA A 144 7.30 -5.00 -13.20
C ALA A 144 7.39 -6.19 -12.24
N LEU A 145 6.77 -7.32 -12.62
CA LEU A 145 6.79 -8.56 -11.84
C LEU A 145 8.20 -9.16 -11.72
N ASP A 146 8.94 -9.23 -12.83
CA ASP A 146 10.33 -9.72 -12.82
C ASP A 146 11.27 -8.82 -12.01
N VAL A 147 11.05 -7.50 -12.04
CA VAL A 147 11.84 -6.54 -11.24
C VAL A 147 11.56 -6.71 -9.75
N ILE A 148 10.28 -6.69 -9.35
CA ILE A 148 9.93 -6.77 -7.92
C ILE A 148 10.26 -8.14 -7.34
N SER A 149 10.12 -9.23 -8.11
CA SER A 149 10.48 -10.56 -7.63
C SER A 149 11.99 -10.74 -7.52
N HIS A 150 12.77 -10.19 -8.45
CA HIS A 150 14.23 -10.23 -8.37
C HIS A 150 14.76 -9.45 -7.16
N ILE A 151 14.18 -8.29 -6.86
CA ILE A 151 14.54 -7.51 -5.67
C ILE A 151 14.05 -8.19 -4.39
N GLY A 152 12.82 -8.74 -4.40
CA GLY A 152 12.18 -9.29 -3.20
C GLY A 152 12.64 -10.70 -2.82
N PHE A 153 12.90 -11.56 -3.80
CA PHE A 153 13.23 -12.98 -3.61
C PHE A 153 14.65 -13.34 -4.07
N GLY A 154 15.38 -12.41 -4.66
CA GLY A 154 16.72 -12.64 -5.20
C GLY A 154 16.74 -13.27 -6.60
N GLU A 155 15.58 -13.63 -7.18
CA GLU A 155 15.45 -14.18 -8.52
C GLU A 155 14.18 -13.71 -9.25
N PRO A 156 14.23 -13.50 -10.58
CA PRO A 156 13.05 -13.13 -11.35
C PRO A 156 12.11 -14.32 -11.59
N PHE A 157 10.81 -14.06 -11.68
CA PHE A 157 9.82 -15.08 -12.06
C PHE A 157 10.04 -15.61 -13.49
N GLY A 158 10.59 -14.78 -14.37
CA GLY A 158 10.90 -15.14 -15.75
C GLY A 158 9.75 -14.86 -16.72
N ASP A 159 8.85 -13.94 -16.37
CA ASP A 159 7.71 -13.56 -17.19
C ASP A 159 8.15 -12.95 -18.54
N LEU A 160 9.21 -12.12 -18.52
CA LEU A 160 9.78 -11.55 -19.75
C LEU A 160 10.50 -12.59 -20.61
N LEU A 161 11.14 -13.57 -19.99
CA LEU A 161 11.91 -14.59 -20.70
C LEU A 161 10.99 -15.61 -21.39
N SER A 162 9.96 -16.05 -20.68
CA SER A 162 8.95 -16.99 -21.20
C SER A 162 7.94 -16.31 -22.13
N ASP A 163 7.85 -14.98 -22.07
CA ASP A 163 6.84 -14.17 -22.74
C ASP A 163 5.40 -14.55 -22.33
N GLN A 164 5.27 -15.09 -21.12
CA GLN A 164 4.04 -15.59 -20.52
C GLN A 164 4.00 -15.23 -19.04
N TYR A 165 2.79 -15.24 -18.47
CA TYR A 165 2.65 -15.04 -17.03
C TYR A 165 2.96 -16.37 -16.35
N VAL A 166 4.05 -16.42 -15.56
CA VAL A 166 4.53 -17.63 -14.87
C VAL A 166 3.99 -17.69 -13.43
N GLY A 167 3.60 -16.55 -12.86
CA GLY A 167 2.98 -16.49 -11.54
C GLY A 167 1.58 -17.10 -11.49
N GLY A 168 1.17 -17.67 -10.36
CA GLY A 168 -0.23 -18.02 -10.07
C GLY A 168 -0.95 -16.95 -9.24
N TYR A 169 -0.40 -15.73 -9.16
CA TYR A 169 -0.79 -14.71 -8.19
C TYR A 169 -1.96 -13.81 -8.62
N ILE A 170 -2.31 -13.78 -9.92
CA ILE A 170 -3.36 -12.91 -10.48
C ILE A 170 -4.68 -13.67 -10.73
N GLU A 171 -4.71 -15.01 -10.64
CA GLU A 171 -5.94 -15.79 -10.82
C GLU A 171 -6.99 -15.53 -9.72
N ASP A 172 -6.59 -14.97 -8.58
CA ASP A 172 -7.48 -14.67 -7.44
C ASP A 172 -7.96 -13.20 -7.40
N ALA A 173 -7.62 -12.37 -8.40
CA ALA A 173 -7.86 -10.93 -8.38
C ALA A 173 -8.85 -10.39 -9.46
N GLU A 174 -9.45 -11.27 -10.26
CA GLU A 174 -10.59 -10.96 -11.15
C GLU A 174 -11.91 -11.52 -10.59
#